data_AF-A0A179BN96-F1
#
_entry.id   AF-A0A179BN96-F1
#
_cell.length_a   1.000
_cell.length_b   1.000
_cell.length_c   1.000
_cell.angle_alpha   90.00
_cell.angle_beta   90.00
_cell.angle_gamma   90.00
#
_symmetry.space_group_name_H-M   'P 1'
#
loop_
_entity.id
_entity.type
_entity.pdbx_description
1 polymer ?
#
loop_
_entity_poly.entity_id
_entity_poly.type
_entity_poly.pdbx_seq_one_letter_code
_entity_poly.pdbx_strand_id
1 'polypeptide(L)'
;MLEISTNGIRAHAPWYLSAAGKLLAAGLLARQSNMEGVLSSISSGKDLYDREKILKNLGDRAYLQSVTRLNGYVFAIIAPNVAVSVVAKAKKGEEKEAKAVEEAVVWHQSGPNLLWEKIVDMTDVPMLNAWAEYILKVLRNEWLLNQIRSAHGLPPVAAKRITTATLEGTDCGWQGALVCLQEGDIKVVVMDGLEKKELDPYASH
;
A
#
# COMPACT_ATOMS: atom_id res chain seq x y z
N MET A 1 -19.63 13.65 0.94
CA MET A 1 -18.77 14.30 -0.08
C MET A 1 -17.48 14.69 0.61
N LEU A 2 -16.35 14.13 0.20
CA LEU A 2 -15.06 14.30 0.87
C LEU A 2 -14.35 15.52 0.27
N GLU A 3 -13.88 16.41 1.14
CA GLU A 3 -13.16 17.63 0.76
C GLU A 3 -11.78 17.52 1.38
N ILE A 4 -10.76 17.43 0.53
CA ILE A 4 -9.38 17.36 0.99
C ILE A 4 -8.72 18.71 0.78
N SER A 5 -7.91 19.08 1.76
CA SER A 5 -7.14 20.32 1.68
C SER A 5 -5.66 20.08 1.92
N THR A 6 -4.85 20.91 1.28
CA THR A 6 -3.41 20.99 1.52
C THR A 6 -2.99 22.45 1.46
N ASN A 7 -2.41 22.96 2.55
CA ASN A 7 -2.12 24.39 2.77
C ASN A 7 -3.31 25.33 2.49
N GLY A 8 -4.53 24.92 2.86
CA GLY A 8 -5.74 25.73 2.65
C GLY A 8 -6.28 25.74 1.22
N ILE A 9 -5.59 25.11 0.25
CA ILE A 9 -6.13 24.86 -1.09
C ILE A 9 -6.98 23.61 -1.04
N ARG A 10 -8.19 23.67 -1.60
CA ARG A 10 -9.20 22.62 -1.48
C ARG A 10 -9.49 21.98 -2.83
N ALA A 11 -9.62 20.66 -2.81
CA ALA A 11 -10.12 19.84 -3.91
C ALA A 11 -11.20 18.91 -3.39
N HIS A 12 -12.16 18.59 -4.25
CA HIS A 12 -13.11 17.52 -3.97
C HIS A 12 -12.44 16.19 -4.24
N ALA A 13 -12.65 15.22 -3.35
CA ALA A 13 -12.23 13.84 -3.57
C ALA A 13 -13.47 12.97 -3.72
N PRO A 14 -13.87 12.58 -4.94
CA PRO A 14 -14.95 11.61 -5.13
C PRO A 14 -14.66 10.29 -4.41
N TRP A 15 -13.37 9.94 -4.31
CA TRP A 15 -12.89 8.83 -3.50
C TRP A 15 -11.43 9.02 -3.09
N TYR A 16 -11.04 8.37 -2.00
CA TYR A 16 -9.65 8.11 -1.66
C TYR A 16 -9.47 6.74 -1.01
N LEU A 17 -8.26 6.21 -1.13
CA LEU A 17 -7.83 4.95 -0.58
C LEU A 17 -6.73 5.22 0.46
N SER A 18 -6.89 4.67 1.66
CA SER A 18 -5.92 4.87 2.74
C SER A 18 -5.65 3.60 3.53
N ALA A 19 -4.43 3.44 4.05
CA ALA A 19 -4.06 2.32 4.91
C ALA A 19 -3.22 2.84 6.07
N ALA A 20 -3.50 2.39 7.30
CA ALA A 20 -2.82 2.84 8.52
C ALA A 20 -2.65 4.38 8.62
N GLY A 21 -3.67 5.14 8.18
CA GLY A 21 -3.66 6.61 8.19
C GLY A 21 -2.76 7.26 7.12
N LYS A 22 -2.27 6.51 6.14
CA LYS A 22 -1.52 7.04 4.98
C LYS A 22 -2.40 7.06 3.73
N LEU A 23 -2.28 8.10 2.91
CA LEU A 23 -2.94 8.18 1.61
C LEU A 23 -2.24 7.26 0.60
N LEU A 24 -2.98 6.32 0.02
CA LEU A 24 -2.45 5.49 -1.07
C LEU A 24 -2.85 6.06 -2.43
N ALA A 25 -4.13 6.32 -2.65
CA ALA A 25 -4.63 6.85 -3.91
C ALA A 25 -5.82 7.78 -3.69
N ALA A 26 -6.07 8.67 -4.64
CA ALA A 26 -7.27 9.51 -4.64
C ALA A 26 -7.66 9.92 -6.05
N GLY A 27 -8.96 10.00 -6.29
CA GLY A 27 -9.53 10.79 -7.38
C GLY A 27 -9.78 12.20 -6.87
N LEU A 28 -9.33 13.22 -7.59
CA LEU A 28 -9.40 14.63 -7.24
C LEU A 28 -10.15 15.40 -8.32
N LEU A 29 -11.01 16.32 -7.91
CA LEU A 29 -11.73 17.24 -8.80
C LEU A 29 -11.68 18.65 -8.23
N ALA A 30 -11.14 19.59 -9.00
CA ALA A 30 -11.08 21.01 -8.62
C ALA A 30 -10.99 21.92 -9.84
N ARG A 31 -11.13 23.23 -9.64
CA ARG A 31 -10.74 24.22 -10.65
C ARG A 31 -9.24 24.12 -10.92
N GLN A 32 -8.81 24.46 -12.13
CA GLN A 32 -7.41 24.31 -12.55
C GLN A 32 -6.41 24.96 -11.57
N SER A 33 -6.64 26.20 -11.14
CA SER A 33 -5.77 26.91 -10.19
C SER A 33 -5.61 26.18 -8.85
N ASN A 34 -6.69 25.56 -8.36
CA ASN A 34 -6.66 24.80 -7.11
C ASN A 34 -5.97 23.45 -7.31
N MET A 35 -6.24 22.78 -8.44
CA MET A 35 -5.66 21.48 -8.72
C MET A 35 -4.13 21.55 -8.81
N GLU A 36 -3.59 22.57 -9.49
CA GLU A 36 -2.14 22.77 -9.60
C GLU A 36 -1.47 22.92 -8.22
N GLY A 37 -2.09 23.69 -7.32
CA GLY A 37 -1.60 23.84 -5.95
C GLY A 37 -1.71 22.57 -5.10
N VAL A 38 -2.80 21.80 -5.26
CA VAL A 38 -3.00 20.53 -4.56
C VAL A 38 -1.98 19.49 -5.04
N LEU A 39 -1.87 19.26 -6.34
CA LEU A 39 -0.93 18.29 -6.93
C LEU A 39 0.53 18.64 -6.61
N SER A 40 0.89 19.93 -6.64
CA SER A 40 2.22 20.39 -6.23
C SER A 40 2.51 20.07 -4.76
N SER A 41 1.55 20.32 -3.86
CA SER A 41 1.72 20.05 -2.44
C SER A 41 1.83 18.56 -2.13
N ILE A 42 1.01 17.73 -2.78
CA ILE A 42 1.07 16.27 -2.66
C ILE A 42 2.42 15.77 -3.18
N SER A 43 2.87 16.31 -4.31
CA SER A 43 4.18 15.98 -4.87
C SER A 43 5.29 16.33 -3.88
N SER A 44 5.25 17.47 -3.19
CA SER A 44 6.23 17.82 -2.14
C SER A 44 6.13 17.03 -0.83
N GLY A 45 5.31 15.98 -0.78
CA GLY A 45 5.18 15.13 0.40
C GLY A 45 4.36 15.75 1.55
N LYS A 46 3.42 16.66 1.24
CA LYS A 46 2.54 17.24 2.26
C LYS A 46 1.33 16.34 2.52
N ASP A 47 0.95 16.26 3.79
CA ASP A 47 -0.23 15.54 4.25
C ASP A 47 -1.52 16.17 3.72
N LEU A 48 -2.56 15.34 3.64
CA LEU A 48 -3.89 15.75 3.24
C LEU A 48 -4.79 15.81 4.46
N TYR A 49 -5.57 16.88 4.54
CA TYR A 49 -6.50 17.11 5.62
C TYR A 49 -7.91 16.88 5.10
N ASP A 50 -8.53 15.83 5.59
CA ASP A 50 -9.97 15.63 5.59
C ASP A 50 -10.54 16.24 6.88
N ARG A 51 -11.82 16.65 6.89
CA ARG A 51 -12.44 17.37 8.02
C ARG A 51 -12.29 16.66 9.35
N GLU A 52 -12.20 15.32 9.32
CA GLU A 52 -12.13 14.46 10.50
C GLU A 52 -10.80 13.72 10.64
N LYS A 53 -9.94 13.74 9.61
CA LYS A 53 -8.78 12.85 9.51
C LYS A 53 -7.59 13.53 8.83
N ILE A 54 -6.38 13.24 9.33
CA ILE A 54 -5.14 13.59 8.64
C ILE A 54 -4.64 12.34 7.93
N LEU A 55 -4.53 12.41 6.60
CA LEU A 55 -3.97 11.36 5.77
C LEU A 55 -2.51 11.70 5.46
N LYS A 56 -1.61 10.91 6.03
CA LYS A 56 -0.17 11.09 5.84
C LYS A 56 0.24 10.80 4.40
N ASN A 57 1.10 11.64 3.86
CA ASN A 57 1.69 11.44 2.54
C ASN A 57 2.77 10.36 2.59
N LEU A 58 2.92 9.58 1.51
CA LEU A 58 3.93 8.53 1.40
C LEU A 58 5.35 9.06 1.19
N GLY A 59 5.51 10.30 0.71
CA GLY A 59 6.80 10.94 0.49
C GLY A 59 6.81 11.94 -0.66
N ASP A 60 7.93 12.66 -0.80
CA ASP A 60 8.15 13.54 -1.95
C ASP A 60 8.21 12.70 -3.24
N ARG A 61 7.49 13.14 -4.28
CA ARG A 61 7.33 12.47 -5.58
C ARG A 61 6.87 11.01 -5.49
N ALA A 62 6.15 10.66 -4.43
CA ALA A 62 5.64 9.30 -4.23
C ALA A 62 4.49 8.94 -5.18
N TYR A 63 3.78 9.91 -5.75
CA TYR A 63 2.59 9.61 -6.53
C TYR A 63 2.83 9.82 -8.03
N LEU A 64 2.34 8.88 -8.83
CA LEU A 64 2.04 9.11 -10.23
C LEU A 64 0.69 9.83 -10.32
N GLN A 65 0.57 10.71 -11.30
CA GLN A 65 -0.65 11.47 -11.55
C GLN A 65 -1.10 11.32 -13.00
N SER A 66 -2.40 11.06 -13.18
CA SER A 66 -3.07 11.12 -14.49
C SER A 66 -4.10 12.23 -14.43
N VAL A 67 -4.11 13.12 -15.43
CA VAL A 67 -4.88 14.38 -15.39
C VAL A 67 -5.73 14.54 -16.63
N THR A 68 -7.03 14.78 -16.43
CA THR A 68 -8.02 15.08 -17.47
C THR A 68 -8.60 16.47 -17.24
N ARG A 69 -8.56 17.31 -18.27
CA ARG A 69 -9.14 18.67 -18.21
C ARG A 69 -10.59 18.65 -18.70
N LEU A 70 -11.46 19.29 -17.95
CA LEU A 70 -12.91 19.36 -18.18
C LEU A 70 -13.36 20.82 -18.05
N ASN A 71 -13.30 21.60 -19.13
CA ASN A 71 -13.79 22.99 -19.23
C ASN A 71 -13.67 23.82 -17.93
N GLY A 72 -12.45 24.20 -17.55
CA GLY A 72 -12.16 25.01 -16.35
C GLY A 72 -11.98 24.20 -15.06
N TYR A 73 -12.35 22.92 -15.08
CA TYR A 73 -12.07 21.94 -14.04
C TYR A 73 -10.99 20.96 -14.48
N VAL A 74 -10.36 20.35 -13.49
CA VAL A 74 -9.35 19.31 -13.67
C VAL A 74 -9.74 18.14 -12.79
N PHE A 75 -9.83 16.97 -13.40
CA PHE A 75 -9.91 15.70 -12.71
C PHE A 75 -8.51 15.07 -12.70
N ALA A 76 -8.01 14.67 -11.55
CA ALA A 76 -6.71 14.04 -11.42
C ALA A 76 -6.84 12.76 -10.59
N ILE A 77 -6.24 11.67 -11.05
CA ILE A 77 -6.06 10.46 -10.27
C ILE A 77 -4.60 10.44 -9.81
N ILE A 78 -4.40 10.27 -8.51
CA ILE A 78 -3.09 10.05 -7.92
C ILE A 78 -3.02 8.65 -7.32
N ALA A 79 -1.92 7.94 -7.55
CA ALA A 79 -1.65 6.60 -7.01
C ALA A 79 -0.15 6.44 -6.75
N PRO A 80 0.29 5.53 -5.87
CA PRO A 80 1.70 5.37 -5.57
C PRO A 80 2.46 4.95 -6.83
N ASN A 81 3.66 5.48 -7.00
CA ASN A 81 4.55 5.00 -8.05
C ASN A 81 5.00 3.56 -7.74
N VAL A 82 5.21 2.75 -8.78
CA VAL A 82 5.73 1.37 -8.71
C VAL A 82 7.22 1.41 -8.36
N ALA A 83 7.55 1.90 -7.17
CA ALA A 83 8.89 1.99 -6.57
C ALA A 83 8.87 2.76 -5.22
N VAL A 84 7.72 3.18 -4.69
CA VAL A 84 7.70 3.98 -3.46
C VAL A 84 7.95 3.11 -2.24
N SER A 85 9.20 3.18 -1.79
CA SER A 85 9.58 2.93 -0.41
C SER A 85 9.09 4.09 0.47
N VAL A 86 8.11 3.83 1.33
CA VAL A 86 7.63 4.72 2.38
C VAL A 86 8.73 4.82 3.43
N VAL A 87 9.69 5.71 3.20
CA VAL A 87 10.72 5.99 4.19
C VAL A 87 10.09 6.84 5.28
N ALA A 88 9.84 6.25 6.44
CA ALA A 88 9.47 7.01 7.63
C ALA A 88 10.57 8.05 7.88
N LYS A 89 10.25 9.34 7.66
CA LYS A 89 11.17 10.46 7.91
C LYS A 89 11.82 10.25 9.28
N ALA A 90 13.12 9.98 9.29
CA ALA A 90 13.85 9.78 10.52
C ALA A 90 13.68 11.02 11.39
N LYS A 91 13.18 10.85 12.62
CA LYS A 91 13.42 11.86 13.66
C LYS A 91 14.94 11.96 13.78
N LYS A 92 15.49 13.17 13.62
CA LYS A 92 16.92 13.42 13.84
C LYS A 92 17.31 12.88 15.22
N GLY A 93 18.11 11.81 15.27
CA GLY A 93 18.73 11.37 16.53
C GLY A 93 18.80 9.87 16.80
N GLU A 94 18.21 8.97 16.01
CA GLU A 94 18.28 7.53 16.30
C GLU A 94 19.07 6.75 15.24
N GLU A 95 19.94 5.87 15.76
CA GLU A 95 20.89 5.04 15.05
C GLU A 95 20.24 4.12 13.99
N LYS A 96 21.08 3.74 13.02
CA LYS A 96 20.74 2.95 11.84
C LYS A 96 20.37 1.51 12.21
N GLU A 97 19.15 1.29 12.69
CA GLU A 97 18.46 0.04 12.35
C GLU A 97 17.94 0.19 10.92
N ALA A 98 18.20 -0.83 10.09
CA ALA A 98 17.60 -0.95 8.77
C ALA A 98 16.07 -1.03 8.94
N LYS A 99 15.42 0.13 8.97
CA LYS A 99 13.97 0.24 9.09
C LYS A 99 13.36 -0.56 7.94
N ALA A 100 12.50 -1.52 8.29
CA ALA A 100 11.75 -2.29 7.32
C ALA A 100 11.08 -1.32 6.35
N VAL A 101 11.37 -1.51 5.06
CA VAL A 101 10.86 -0.65 4.01
C VAL A 101 9.39 -0.98 3.83
N GLU A 102 8.52 -0.04 4.16
CA GLU A 102 7.09 -0.15 3.88
C GLU A 102 6.84 0.32 2.45
N GLU A 103 6.06 -0.41 1.67
CA GLU A 103 5.76 -0.11 0.28
C GLU A 103 4.24 -0.07 0.09
N ALA A 104 3.77 0.83 -0.76
CA ALA A 104 2.35 0.99 -1.05
C ALA A 104 2.03 0.36 -2.42
N VAL A 105 1.01 -0.51 -2.45
CA VAL A 105 0.50 -1.12 -3.69
C VAL A 105 -0.98 -0.82 -3.82
N VAL A 106 -1.41 -0.46 -5.03
CA VAL A 106 -2.81 -0.15 -5.37
C VAL A 106 -3.13 -0.78 -6.72
N TRP A 107 -4.25 -1.49 -6.81
CA TRP A 107 -4.71 -2.13 -8.04
C TRP A 107 -6.23 -2.09 -8.14
N HIS A 108 -6.75 -2.31 -9.35
CA HIS A 108 -8.19 -2.45 -9.56
C HIS A 108 -8.56 -3.93 -9.60
N GLN A 109 -9.74 -4.30 -9.11
CA GLN A 109 -10.22 -5.69 -9.04
C GLN A 109 -10.34 -6.38 -10.41
N SER A 110 -10.49 -5.60 -11.49
CA SER A 110 -10.51 -6.12 -12.86
C SER A 110 -9.11 -6.27 -13.47
N GLY A 111 -8.07 -5.79 -12.77
CA GLY A 111 -6.68 -5.92 -13.16
C GLY A 111 -5.96 -7.03 -12.39
N PRO A 112 -4.65 -7.21 -12.63
CA PRO A 112 -3.85 -8.16 -11.88
C PRO A 112 -3.78 -7.81 -10.39
N ASN A 113 -3.65 -8.84 -9.55
CA ASN A 113 -3.44 -8.67 -8.11
C ASN A 113 -1.99 -8.27 -7.85
N LEU A 114 -1.71 -6.96 -7.87
CA LEU A 114 -0.37 -6.43 -7.69
C LEU A 114 0.24 -6.74 -6.31
N LEU A 115 -0.58 -7.04 -5.29
CA LEU A 115 -0.06 -7.49 -4.00
C LEU A 115 0.60 -8.87 -4.11
N TRP A 116 0.00 -9.78 -4.88
CA TRP A 116 0.56 -11.11 -5.09
C TRP A 116 1.83 -11.04 -5.95
N GLU A 117 1.79 -10.32 -7.07
CA GLU A 117 2.97 -10.11 -7.92
C GLU A 117 4.13 -9.54 -7.11
N LYS A 118 3.86 -8.54 -6.26
CA LYS A 118 4.88 -7.98 -5.37
C LYS A 118 5.48 -9.02 -4.42
N ILE A 119 4.67 -9.92 -3.86
CA ILE A 119 5.17 -10.98 -2.97
C ILE A 119 6.07 -11.95 -3.74
N VAL A 120 5.68 -12.32 -4.96
CA VAL A 120 6.48 -13.19 -5.83
C VAL A 120 7.83 -12.52 -6.16
N ASP A 121 7.82 -11.24 -6.51
CA ASP A 121 9.04 -10.48 -6.84
C ASP A 121 10.00 -10.27 -5.65
N MET A 122 9.54 -10.48 -4.41
CA MET A 122 10.35 -10.30 -3.20
C MET A 122 11.13 -11.56 -2.77
N THR A 123 10.95 -12.69 -3.47
CA THR A 123 11.56 -13.97 -3.08
C THR A 123 12.06 -14.74 -4.29
N ASP A 124 13.17 -15.45 -4.12
CA ASP A 124 13.67 -16.37 -5.15
C ASP A 124 12.98 -17.74 -5.10
N VAL A 125 12.09 -17.96 -4.13
CA VAL A 125 11.32 -19.21 -4.04
C VAL A 125 10.33 -19.29 -5.19
N PRO A 126 10.25 -20.41 -5.94
CA PRO A 126 9.26 -20.57 -6.99
C PRO A 126 7.84 -20.60 -6.38
N MET A 127 7.04 -19.60 -6.72
CA MET A 127 5.68 -19.41 -6.19
C MET A 127 4.63 -19.81 -7.21
N LEU A 128 3.66 -20.64 -6.80
CA LEU A 128 2.50 -21.00 -7.63
C LEU A 128 1.31 -20.09 -7.31
N ASN A 129 0.57 -19.65 -8.33
CA ASN A 129 -0.61 -18.80 -8.13
C ASN A 129 -1.69 -19.45 -7.25
N ALA A 130 -1.81 -20.78 -7.30
CA ALA A 130 -2.72 -21.54 -6.45
C ALA A 130 -2.41 -21.38 -4.95
N TRP A 131 -1.18 -21.00 -4.58
CA TRP A 131 -0.79 -20.78 -3.18
C TRP A 131 -1.16 -19.39 -2.66
N ALA A 132 -1.56 -18.47 -3.54
CA ALA A 132 -1.75 -17.06 -3.20
C ALA A 132 -2.71 -16.87 -2.02
N GLU A 133 -3.82 -17.61 -1.99
CA GLU A 133 -4.82 -17.50 -0.92
C GLU A 133 -4.23 -17.85 0.45
N TYR A 134 -3.57 -19.01 0.56
CA TYR A 134 -2.95 -19.47 1.80
C TYR A 134 -1.87 -18.49 2.28
N ILE A 135 -0.95 -18.12 1.38
CA ILE A 135 0.19 -17.27 1.72
C ILE A 135 -0.30 -15.88 2.16
N LEU A 136 -1.24 -15.28 1.43
CA LEU A 136 -1.82 -13.99 1.81
C LEU A 136 -2.57 -14.06 3.14
N LYS A 137 -3.30 -15.15 3.41
CA LYS A 137 -3.98 -15.37 4.69
C LYS A 137 -2.99 -15.37 5.86
N VAL A 138 -1.87 -16.09 5.72
CA VAL A 138 -0.84 -16.16 6.75
C VAL A 138 -0.14 -14.82 6.94
N LEU A 139 0.34 -14.20 5.86
CA LEU A 139 1.10 -12.94 5.92
C LEU A 139 0.28 -11.75 6.43
N ARG A 140 -1.06 -11.78 6.29
CA ARG A 140 -1.96 -10.77 6.87
C ARG A 140 -2.23 -10.98 8.35
N ASN A 141 -2.01 -12.20 8.88
CA ASN A 141 -2.30 -12.55 10.25
C ASN A 141 -1.00 -12.57 11.07
N GLU A 142 -0.75 -11.47 11.79
CA GLU A 142 0.44 -11.29 12.63
C GLU A 142 0.66 -12.44 13.62
N TRP A 143 -0.42 -12.91 14.26
CA TRP A 143 -0.33 -14.00 15.23
C TRP A 143 0.09 -15.31 14.56
N LEU A 144 -0.55 -15.66 13.43
CA LEU A 144 -0.24 -16.88 12.69
C LEU A 144 1.18 -16.85 12.11
N LEU A 145 1.60 -15.71 11.55
CA LEU A 145 2.95 -15.51 11.06
C LEU A 145 3.98 -15.68 12.20
N ASN A 146 3.72 -15.10 13.37
CA ASN A 146 4.63 -15.21 14.52
C ASN A 146 4.74 -16.65 15.05
N GLN A 147 3.65 -17.42 15.00
CA GLN A 147 3.69 -18.85 15.32
C GLN A 147 4.59 -19.63 14.37
N ILE A 148 4.41 -19.42 13.06
CA ILE A 148 5.21 -20.07 12.03
C ILE A 148 6.68 -19.67 12.16
N ARG A 149 6.97 -18.37 12.30
CA ARG A 149 8.33 -17.87 12.51
C ARG A 149 8.99 -18.54 13.72
N SER A 150 8.28 -18.63 14.84
CA SER A 150 8.81 -19.24 16.07
C SER A 150 9.07 -20.74 15.90
N ALA A 151 8.19 -21.47 15.21
CA ALA A 151 8.36 -22.89 14.90
C ALA A 151 9.61 -23.17 14.05
N HIS A 152 9.99 -22.21 13.21
CA HIS A 152 11.18 -22.25 12.35
C HIS A 152 12.39 -21.49 12.94
N GLY A 153 12.38 -21.16 14.24
CA GLY A 153 13.50 -20.54 14.95
C GLY A 153 13.76 -19.06 14.62
N LEU A 154 12.82 -18.37 13.99
CA LEU A 154 12.89 -16.94 13.70
C LEU A 154 12.20 -16.11 14.80
N PRO A 155 12.73 -14.91 15.13
CA PRO A 155 12.12 -14.05 16.13
C PRO A 155 10.75 -13.54 15.66
N PRO A 156 9.78 -13.31 16.56
CA PRO A 156 8.49 -12.74 16.18
C PRO A 156 8.65 -11.31 15.67
N VAL A 157 7.69 -10.88 14.85
CA VAL A 157 7.58 -9.51 14.33
C VAL A 157 6.57 -8.75 15.17
N ALA A 158 6.90 -7.53 15.56
CA ALA A 158 6.03 -6.67 16.38
C ALA A 158 4.99 -5.86 15.57
N ALA A 159 4.94 -6.02 14.25
CA ALA A 159 4.11 -5.21 13.37
C ALA A 159 3.48 -6.04 12.25
N LYS A 160 2.30 -5.62 11.81
CA LYS A 160 1.60 -6.20 10.66
C LYS A 160 2.43 -6.04 9.39
N ARG A 161 2.60 -7.14 8.66
CA ARG A 161 3.34 -7.17 7.39
C ARG A 161 2.53 -6.70 6.19
N ILE A 162 1.22 -6.93 6.21
CA ILE A 162 0.29 -6.47 5.20
C ILE A 162 -0.86 -5.75 5.89
N THR A 163 -1.06 -4.48 5.58
CA THR A 163 -2.21 -3.70 6.04
C THR A 163 -3.08 -3.35 4.84
N THR A 164 -4.27 -3.95 4.76
CA THR A 164 -5.23 -3.66 3.69
C THR A 164 -5.73 -2.23 3.78
N ALA A 165 -5.96 -1.61 2.63
CA ALA A 165 -6.47 -0.26 2.55
C ALA A 165 -7.99 -0.20 2.67
N THR A 166 -8.48 0.88 3.27
CA THR A 166 -9.87 1.28 3.34
C THR A 166 -10.16 2.26 2.21
N LEU A 167 -11.22 1.98 1.44
CA LEU A 167 -11.71 2.83 0.37
C LEU A 167 -12.87 3.69 0.90
N GLU A 168 -12.76 4.99 0.75
CA GLU A 168 -13.77 5.98 1.14
C GLU A 168 -14.26 6.66 -0.13
N GLY A 169 -15.56 6.63 -0.43
CA GLY A 169 -16.13 7.29 -1.62
C GLY A 169 -17.07 6.42 -2.46
N THR A 170 -17.35 6.88 -3.68
CA THR A 170 -18.37 6.27 -4.57
C THR A 170 -17.84 5.28 -5.60
N ASP A 171 -16.53 5.24 -5.83
CA ASP A 171 -15.94 4.34 -6.84
C ASP A 171 -15.65 2.97 -6.24
N CYS A 172 -16.18 1.92 -6.87
CA CYS A 172 -16.01 0.54 -6.46
C CYS A 172 -14.87 -0.15 -7.22
N GLY A 173 -14.24 -1.13 -6.57
CA GLY A 173 -13.28 -2.03 -7.21
C GLY A 173 -11.80 -1.67 -7.07
N TRP A 174 -11.46 -0.49 -6.57
CA TRP A 174 -10.08 -0.17 -6.20
C TRP A 174 -9.69 -0.85 -4.89
N GLN A 175 -8.50 -1.46 -4.89
CA GLN A 175 -7.91 -2.17 -3.77
C GLN A 175 -6.50 -1.64 -3.53
N GLY A 176 -6.00 -1.81 -2.30
CA GLY A 176 -4.62 -1.49 -1.99
C GLY A 176 -4.17 -2.05 -0.67
N ALA A 177 -2.86 -1.98 -0.43
CA ALA A 177 -2.25 -2.40 0.82
C ALA A 177 -0.94 -1.64 1.06
N LEU A 178 -0.58 -1.53 2.33
CA LEU A 178 0.79 -1.26 2.76
C LEU A 178 1.46 -2.59 3.07
N VAL A 179 2.66 -2.78 2.53
CA VAL A 179 3.44 -4.02 2.59
C VAL A 179 4.77 -3.71 3.25
N CYS A 180 5.10 -4.43 4.31
CA CYS A 180 6.33 -4.29 5.06
C CYS A 180 6.99 -5.68 5.24
N LEU A 181 6.98 -6.46 4.16
CA LEU A 181 7.43 -7.84 4.13
C LEU A 181 8.96 -7.92 4.00
N GLN A 182 9.50 -9.03 4.50
CA GLN A 182 10.87 -9.45 4.23
C GLN A 182 10.85 -10.80 3.52
N GLU A 183 11.85 -11.08 2.71
CA GLU A 183 11.97 -12.36 2.00
C GLU A 183 11.86 -13.56 2.98
N GLY A 184 12.48 -13.45 4.17
CA GLY A 184 12.42 -14.48 5.21
C GLY A 184 11.00 -14.77 5.73
N ASP A 185 10.10 -13.77 5.73
CA ASP A 185 8.68 -13.99 6.08
C ASP A 185 7.99 -14.86 5.03
N ILE A 186 8.33 -14.68 3.75
CA ILE A 186 7.72 -15.43 2.65
C ILE A 186 8.25 -16.87 2.64
N LYS A 187 9.59 -17.02 2.74
CA LYS A 187 10.26 -18.32 2.77
C LYS A 187 9.73 -19.23 3.88
N VAL A 188 9.59 -18.71 5.09
CA VAL A 188 9.14 -19.52 6.24
C VAL A 188 7.69 -19.96 6.09
N VAL A 189 6.83 -19.12 5.52
CA VAL A 189 5.42 -19.46 5.26
C VAL A 189 5.29 -20.52 4.19
N VAL A 190 6.10 -20.45 3.12
CA VAL A 190 6.11 -21.48 2.08
C VAL A 190 6.62 -22.81 2.64
N MET A 191 7.72 -22.80 3.39
CA MET A 191 8.27 -24.01 4.00
C MET A 191 7.26 -24.68 4.94
N ASP A 192 6.66 -23.91 5.87
CA ASP A 192 5.64 -24.42 6.79
C ASP A 192 4.41 -24.98 6.06
N GLY A 193 3.95 -24.27 5.01
CA GLY A 193 2.81 -24.70 4.20
C GLY A 193 3.06 -26.01 3.46
N LEU A 194 4.27 -26.21 2.91
CA LEU A 194 4.67 -27.46 2.24
C LEU A 194 4.82 -28.60 3.25
N GLU A 195 5.45 -28.36 4.40
CA GLU A 195 5.63 -29.36 5.47
C GLU A 195 4.28 -29.86 6.02
N LYS A 196 3.32 -28.95 6.16
CA LYS A 196 1.96 -29.26 6.64
C LYS A 196 1.01 -29.74 5.54
N LYS A 197 1.45 -29.79 4.28
CA LYS A 197 0.63 -30.13 3.10
C LYS A 197 -0.57 -29.19 2.89
N GLU A 198 -0.47 -27.97 3.38
CA GLU A 198 -1.39 -26.87 3.07
C GLU A 198 -1.11 -26.29 1.68
N LEU A 199 0.14 -26.45 1.20
CA LEU A 199 0.56 -26.11 -0.15
C LEU A 199 0.87 -27.39 -0.92
N ASP A 200 0.27 -27.52 -2.10
CA ASP A 200 0.58 -28.61 -3.04
C ASP A 200 1.63 -28.15 -4.07
N PRO A 201 2.84 -28.77 -4.11
CA PRO A 201 3.88 -28.46 -5.08
C PRO A 201 3.51 -28.76 -6.54
N TYR A 202 2.45 -29.53 -6.77
CA TYR A 202 1.95 -29.89 -8.09
C TYR A 202 0.60 -29.24 -8.41
N ALA A 203 0.16 -28.28 -7.59
CA ALA A 203 -1.06 -27.53 -7.88
C ALA A 203 -0.96 -26.88 -9.27
N SER A 204 -1.86 -27.26 -10.18
CA SER A 204 -1.96 -26.63 -11.48
C SER A 204 -2.49 -25.19 -11.34
N HIS A 205 -2.04 -24.32 -12.26
CA HIS A 205 -2.42 -22.91 -12.36
C HIS A 205 -3.93 -22.65 -12.30
#